data_AF-A0A1F9BZS4-F1
#
_entry.id   AF-A0A1F9BZS4-F1
#
_cell.length_a   1.000
_cell.length_b   1.000
_cell.length_c   1.000
_cell.angle_alpha   90.00
_cell.angle_beta   90.00
_cell.angle_gamma   90.00
#
_symmetry.space_group_name_H-M   'P 1'
#
loop_
_entity.id
_entity.type
_entity.pdbx_description
1 polymer ?
#
loop_
_entity_poly.entity_id
_entity_poly.type
_entity_poly.pdbx_seq_one_letter_code
_entity_poly.pdbx_strand_id
1 'polypeptide(L)'
;MDIMTFALICGVVGVVYGLFTTTWVLKQDAGNPRMQEISAAVREGANAFLNRQYKTVAMVGAVVFVLLFGLGKYTAIGFVIGAAGSALAGYVGMYVSVRANVRTAQAAFTSMAHALKVSFRGGSVTGMLVVGLALLSVAGYYKFLMAASPKDAMHALIGLGFGCSLVSVFARLGGGIYTKAADVGADLVGKVEAGIPEDDPRNPAVIADQVGDNVGDCAGMAADLYETYVVTVVAAMLLAYTVYGAGSNAIVFPMVIGGVSIIASVIGTYFVRLGKSDYVMGALYKGLIVAAVLAVIAFYPLANKFMAGVAAKAAKAGAAGFVIPPFNVFLLAVIGVLLTGLIVAITEYFTSKSFNPVKSIALASTTGHGTNVIQGLAMSMKSTAAPVIVIVGAILAAFHLGGGLANPGTGLYAIALTAVAMLSMTGIVVAIDSYGPITDNAGGIAEMSELPEEIRNITDPLDAVGNTTKAVTKGYAIGSAGLAALVLFAEYSRSF
;
A
#
# COMPACT_ATOMS: atom_id res chain seq x y z
N MET A 1 -20.34 -1.02 21.85
CA MET A 1 -19.58 -0.03 21.06
C MET A 1 -20.19 0.05 19.68
N ASP A 2 -20.52 1.26 19.23
CA ASP A 2 -21.01 1.51 17.88
C ASP A 2 -19.93 1.18 16.82
N ILE A 3 -20.35 0.72 15.65
CA ILE A 3 -19.48 0.20 14.59
C ILE A 3 -18.54 1.29 14.05
N MET A 4 -19.09 2.49 13.86
CA MET A 4 -18.29 3.64 13.42
C MET A 4 -17.24 4.00 14.45
N THR A 5 -17.58 3.89 15.73
CA THR A 5 -16.63 4.13 16.82
C THR A 5 -15.52 3.08 16.85
N PHE A 6 -15.82 1.81 16.57
CA PHE A 6 -14.80 0.78 16.43
C PHE A 6 -13.82 1.09 15.29
N ALA A 7 -14.33 1.39 14.09
CA ALA A 7 -13.48 1.71 12.93
C ALA A 7 -12.59 2.93 13.20
N LEU A 8 -13.13 3.97 13.83
CA LEU A 8 -12.36 5.15 14.24
C LEU A 8 -11.25 4.80 15.24
N ILE A 9 -11.57 4.00 16.27
CA ILE A 9 -10.56 3.57 17.26
C ILE A 9 -9.46 2.77 16.58
N CYS A 10 -9.78 1.83 15.70
CA CYS A 10 -8.77 1.08 14.94
C CYS A 10 -7.89 1.99 14.09
N GLY A 11 -8.48 2.99 13.42
CA GLY A 11 -7.72 4.00 12.67
C GLY A 11 -6.77 4.79 13.56
N VAL A 12 -7.24 5.24 14.74
CA VAL A 12 -6.39 5.90 15.75
C VAL A 12 -5.28 4.99 16.23
N VAL A 13 -5.55 3.70 16.48
CA VAL A 13 -4.52 2.72 16.89
C VAL A 13 -3.42 2.61 15.85
N GLY A 14 -3.75 2.56 14.55
CA GLY A 14 -2.77 2.58 13.47
C GLY A 14 -1.89 3.83 13.50
N VAL A 15 -2.49 5.01 13.67
CA VAL A 15 -1.75 6.28 13.76
C VAL A 15 -0.87 6.34 15.01
N VAL A 16 -1.40 5.97 16.18
CA VAL A 16 -0.65 5.96 17.44
C VAL A 16 0.52 4.99 17.37
N TYR A 17 0.33 3.80 16.80
CA TYR A 17 1.43 2.87 16.56
C TYR A 17 2.51 3.49 15.65
N GLY A 18 2.10 4.15 14.57
CA GLY A 18 3.02 4.83 13.64
C GLY A 18 3.84 5.91 14.34
N LEU A 19 3.20 6.76 15.15
CA LEU A 19 3.87 7.80 15.93
C LEU A 19 4.82 7.20 16.98
N PHE A 20 4.37 6.19 17.73
CA PHE A 20 5.21 5.51 18.71
C PHE A 20 6.44 4.87 18.06
N THR A 21 6.25 4.15 16.96
CA THR A 21 7.34 3.49 16.23
C THR A 21 8.28 4.52 15.60
N THR A 22 7.75 5.66 15.12
CA THR A 22 8.58 6.80 14.68
C THR A 22 9.51 7.25 15.79
N THR A 23 9.00 7.49 17.00
CA THR A 23 9.85 7.92 18.13
C THR A 23 10.93 6.88 18.46
N TRP A 24 10.63 5.59 18.32
CA TRP A 24 11.61 4.54 18.51
C TRP A 24 12.69 4.55 17.43
N VAL A 25 12.32 4.70 16.15
CA VAL A 25 13.27 4.80 15.03
C VAL A 25 14.18 6.02 15.23
N LEU A 26 13.61 7.19 15.53
CA LEU A 26 14.39 8.42 15.71
C LEU A 26 15.40 8.36 16.86
N LYS A 27 15.15 7.53 17.87
CA LYS A 27 16.08 7.27 18.99
C LYS A 27 17.25 6.36 18.64
N GLN A 28 17.22 5.65 17.50
CA GLN A 28 18.36 4.86 17.05
C GLN A 28 19.50 5.79 16.61
N ASP A 29 20.73 5.30 16.74
CA ASP A 29 21.95 6.00 16.38
C ASP A 29 21.96 6.35 14.88
N ALA A 30 22.26 7.61 14.56
CA ALA A 30 22.32 8.12 13.20
C ALA A 30 23.72 7.95 12.57
N GLY A 31 24.64 7.27 13.26
CA GLY A 31 25.97 6.95 12.74
C GLY A 31 26.92 8.13 12.79
N ASN A 32 28.00 8.03 12.03
CA ASN A 32 29.09 9.00 12.06
C ASN A 32 28.71 10.35 11.37
N PRO A 33 29.51 11.42 11.54
CA PRO A 33 29.21 12.72 10.94
C PRO A 33 29.04 12.70 9.42
N ARG A 34 29.80 11.86 8.71
CA ARG A 34 29.73 11.75 7.25
C ARG A 34 28.39 11.16 6.78
N MET A 35 27.93 10.10 7.43
CA MET A 35 26.62 9.50 7.19
C MET A 35 25.49 10.51 7.45
N GLN A 36 25.60 11.31 8.51
CA GLN A 36 24.62 12.34 8.84
C GLN A 36 24.59 13.49 7.83
N GLU A 37 25.75 13.90 7.31
CA GLU A 37 25.88 14.91 6.25
C GLU A 37 25.16 14.46 4.97
N ILE A 38 25.44 13.23 4.50
CA ILE A 38 24.79 12.65 3.31
C ILE A 38 23.28 12.53 3.53
N SER A 39 22.86 12.01 4.67
CA SER A 39 21.44 11.91 5.03
C SER A 39 20.76 13.28 5.07
N ALA A 40 21.46 14.33 5.51
CA ALA A 40 20.94 15.70 5.50
C ALA A 40 20.75 16.23 4.07
N ALA A 41 21.69 15.96 3.16
CA ALA A 41 21.58 16.35 1.75
C ALA A 41 20.39 15.66 1.06
N VAL A 42 20.25 14.33 1.25
CA VAL A 42 19.10 13.57 0.74
C VAL A 42 17.78 14.11 1.31
N ARG A 43 17.76 14.43 2.61
CA ARG A 43 16.58 15.01 3.26
C ARG A 43 16.21 16.38 2.70
N GLU A 44 17.20 17.22 2.45
CA GLU A 44 16.99 18.55 1.87
C GLU A 44 16.36 18.42 0.47
N GLY A 45 16.95 17.58 -0.40
CA GLY A 45 16.44 17.31 -1.74
C GLY A 45 15.01 16.76 -1.73
N ALA A 46 14.73 15.77 -0.88
CA ALA A 46 13.41 15.16 -0.77
C ALA A 46 12.34 16.16 -0.31
N ASN A 47 12.65 16.99 0.69
CA ASN A 47 11.74 18.05 1.15
C ASN A 47 11.52 19.11 0.06
N ALA A 48 12.58 19.55 -0.62
CA ALA A 48 12.47 20.55 -1.68
C ALA A 48 11.59 20.05 -2.82
N PHE A 49 11.79 18.81 -3.27
CA PHE A 49 11.00 18.18 -4.32
C PHE A 49 9.52 18.05 -3.91
N LEU A 50 9.23 17.45 -2.75
CA LEU A 50 7.84 17.25 -2.32
C LEU A 50 7.10 18.56 -2.08
N ASN A 51 7.76 19.58 -1.52
CA ASN A 51 7.16 20.90 -1.34
C ASN A 51 6.81 21.54 -2.69
N ARG A 52 7.69 21.41 -3.70
CA ARG A 52 7.42 21.92 -5.05
C ARG A 52 6.30 21.15 -5.73
N GLN A 53 6.32 19.83 -5.64
CA GLN A 53 5.30 18.95 -6.19
C GLN A 53 3.93 19.27 -5.58
N TYR A 54 3.82 19.24 -4.26
CA TYR A 54 2.55 19.47 -3.56
C TYR A 54 2.03 20.90 -3.71
N LYS A 55 2.90 21.91 -3.83
CA LYS A 55 2.46 23.26 -4.21
C LYS A 55 1.78 23.26 -5.58
N THR A 56 2.32 22.51 -6.54
CA THR A 56 1.75 22.39 -7.89
C THR A 56 0.42 21.62 -7.85
N VAL A 57 0.38 20.49 -7.14
CA VAL A 57 -0.84 19.71 -6.95
C VAL A 57 -1.92 20.52 -6.24
N ALA A 58 -1.57 21.34 -5.24
CA ALA A 58 -2.51 22.21 -4.53
C ALA A 58 -3.10 23.28 -5.45
N MET A 59 -2.32 23.85 -6.37
CA MET A 59 -2.83 24.81 -7.36
C MET A 59 -3.86 24.16 -8.30
N VAL A 60 -3.56 22.96 -8.82
CA VAL A 60 -4.51 22.19 -9.65
C VAL A 60 -5.74 21.80 -8.83
N GLY A 61 -5.52 21.31 -7.61
CA GLY A 61 -6.57 20.91 -6.69
C GLY A 61 -7.50 22.05 -6.31
N ALA A 62 -7.01 23.28 -6.19
CA ALA A 62 -7.85 24.45 -5.90
C ALA A 62 -8.84 24.73 -7.05
N VAL A 63 -8.40 24.61 -8.30
CA VAL A 63 -9.29 24.77 -9.47
C VAL A 63 -10.36 23.67 -9.47
N VAL A 64 -9.95 22.41 -9.28
CA VAL A 64 -10.89 21.28 -9.20
C VAL A 64 -11.87 21.45 -8.04
N PHE A 65 -11.41 21.88 -6.87
CA PHE A 65 -12.26 22.13 -5.70
C PHE A 65 -13.36 23.15 -5.98
N VAL A 66 -13.04 24.26 -6.65
CA VAL A 66 -14.04 25.27 -7.04
C VAL A 66 -15.08 24.67 -7.98
N LEU A 67 -14.65 23.89 -8.98
CA LEU A 67 -15.57 23.23 -9.93
C LEU A 67 -16.48 22.20 -9.24
N LEU A 68 -15.97 21.47 -8.25
CA LEU A 68 -16.73 20.45 -7.52
C LEU A 68 -17.87 21.02 -6.68
N PHE A 69 -17.91 22.33 -6.38
CA PHE A 69 -19.10 22.94 -5.78
C PHE A 69 -20.34 22.80 -6.67
N GLY A 70 -20.16 22.72 -8.00
CA GLY A 70 -21.25 22.42 -8.94
C GLY A 70 -21.88 21.03 -8.74
N LEU A 71 -21.16 20.09 -8.12
CA LEU A 71 -21.62 18.75 -7.75
C LEU A 71 -22.03 18.62 -6.27
N GLY A 72 -22.01 19.73 -5.53
CA GLY A 72 -22.42 19.80 -4.14
C GLY A 72 -21.28 20.11 -3.17
N LYS A 73 -21.59 20.93 -2.14
CA LYS A 73 -20.62 21.40 -1.14
C LYS A 73 -19.89 20.26 -0.41
N TYR A 74 -20.59 19.18 -0.10
CA TYR A 74 -20.00 18.03 0.59
C TYR A 74 -19.09 17.21 -0.34
N THR A 75 -19.37 17.15 -1.64
CA THR A 75 -18.44 16.53 -2.60
C THR A 75 -17.11 17.29 -2.66
N ALA A 76 -17.17 18.62 -2.72
CA ALA A 76 -15.98 19.48 -2.70
C ALA A 76 -15.19 19.37 -1.37
N ILE A 77 -15.87 19.34 -0.22
CA ILE A 77 -15.21 19.12 1.09
C ILE A 77 -14.54 17.75 1.15
N GLY A 78 -15.23 16.71 0.68
CA GLY A 78 -14.68 15.35 0.62
C GLY A 78 -13.39 15.31 -0.19
N PHE A 79 -13.37 15.94 -1.36
CA PHE A 79 -12.18 16.07 -2.20
C PHE A 79 -10.98 16.68 -1.46
N VAL A 80 -11.18 17.75 -0.70
CA VAL A 80 -10.08 18.36 0.08
C VAL A 80 -9.59 17.42 1.17
N ILE A 81 -10.49 16.73 1.88
CA ILE A 81 -10.11 15.77 2.92
C ILE A 81 -9.29 14.62 2.32
N GLY A 82 -9.71 14.07 1.18
CA GLY A 82 -9.02 12.97 0.50
C GLY A 82 -7.65 13.38 -0.01
N ALA A 83 -7.56 14.56 -0.64
CA ALA A 83 -6.29 15.12 -1.10
C ALA A 83 -5.34 15.38 0.08
N ALA A 84 -5.81 16.00 1.15
CA ALA A 84 -5.01 16.28 2.34
C ALA A 84 -4.52 14.98 3.02
N GLY A 85 -5.39 13.98 3.14
CA GLY A 85 -5.04 12.69 3.72
C GLY A 85 -4.00 11.92 2.90
N SER A 86 -4.15 11.89 1.58
CA SER A 86 -3.17 11.26 0.67
C SER A 86 -1.82 11.99 0.70
N ALA A 87 -1.83 13.33 0.67
CA ALA A 87 -0.62 14.13 0.75
C ALA A 87 0.10 13.92 2.09
N LEU A 88 -0.65 13.87 3.20
CA LEU A 88 -0.12 13.61 4.53
C LEU A 88 0.51 12.21 4.63
N ALA A 89 -0.16 11.18 4.08
CA ALA A 89 0.39 9.83 4.05
C ALA A 89 1.74 9.77 3.31
N GLY A 90 1.83 10.40 2.13
CA GLY A 90 3.07 10.50 1.37
C GLY A 90 4.17 11.28 2.10
N TYR A 91 3.83 12.42 2.70
CA TYR A 91 4.81 13.27 3.39
C TYR A 91 5.36 12.61 4.66
N VAL A 92 4.50 12.00 5.48
CA VAL A 92 4.95 11.34 6.70
C VAL A 92 5.74 10.07 6.39
N GLY A 93 5.34 9.31 5.37
CA GLY A 93 6.11 8.15 4.90
C GLY A 93 7.55 8.55 4.57
N MET A 94 7.73 9.54 3.69
CA MET A 94 9.05 10.07 3.33
C MET A 94 9.81 10.66 4.51
N TYR A 95 9.15 11.39 5.41
CA TYR A 95 9.78 11.98 6.59
C TYR A 95 10.47 10.93 7.47
N VAL A 96 9.83 9.77 7.62
CA VAL A 96 10.31 8.66 8.45
C VAL A 96 11.35 7.85 7.69
N SER A 97 11.09 7.51 6.42
CA SER A 97 12.04 6.76 5.59
C SER A 97 13.40 7.43 5.57
N VAL A 98 13.51 8.69 5.12
CA VAL A 98 14.79 9.42 5.05
C VAL A 98 15.60 9.36 6.36
N ARG A 99 14.92 9.37 7.51
CA ARG A 99 15.58 9.29 8.83
C ARG A 99 15.90 7.87 9.25
N ALA A 100 15.15 6.88 8.79
CA ALA A 100 15.40 5.46 9.01
C ALA A 100 16.59 4.96 8.17
N ASN A 101 16.84 5.53 6.99
CA ASN A 101 17.90 5.10 6.05
C ASN A 101 19.29 5.10 6.73
N VAL A 102 19.72 6.26 7.24
CA VAL A 102 21.02 6.42 7.92
C VAL A 102 21.15 5.54 9.16
N ARG A 103 20.05 5.34 9.88
CA ARG A 103 19.99 4.49 11.08
C ARG A 103 20.07 3.01 10.73
N THR A 104 19.58 2.63 9.55
CA THR A 104 19.68 1.28 9.02
C THR A 104 21.12 0.99 8.62
N ALA A 105 21.79 1.93 7.96
CA ALA A 105 23.22 1.84 7.66
C ALA A 105 24.05 1.69 8.96
N GLN A 106 23.74 2.50 9.99
CA GLN A 106 24.42 2.37 11.29
C GLN A 106 24.12 1.03 11.98
N ALA A 107 22.88 0.55 11.89
CA ALA A 107 22.47 -0.73 12.48
C ALA A 107 23.17 -1.94 11.84
N ALA A 108 23.64 -1.81 10.59
CA ALA A 108 24.38 -2.87 9.89
C ALA A 108 25.75 -3.16 10.54
N PHE A 109 26.37 -2.22 11.27
CA PHE A 109 27.57 -2.50 12.07
C PHE A 109 27.33 -3.52 13.19
N THR A 110 26.08 -3.71 13.62
CA THR A 110 25.74 -4.68 14.67
C THR A 110 25.41 -6.04 14.09
N SER A 111 24.44 -6.11 13.18
CA SER A 111 24.04 -7.34 12.48
C SER A 111 22.97 -7.08 11.42
N MET A 112 22.84 -8.01 10.46
CA MET A 112 21.72 -8.03 9.50
C MET A 112 20.35 -8.05 10.19
N ALA A 113 20.20 -8.79 11.28
CA ALA A 113 18.96 -8.83 12.05
C ALA A 113 18.60 -7.46 12.67
N HIS A 114 19.62 -6.70 13.10
CA HIS A 114 19.42 -5.36 13.65
C HIS A 114 19.08 -4.35 12.54
N ALA A 115 19.81 -4.38 11.41
CA ALA A 115 19.52 -3.57 10.23
C ALA A 115 18.09 -3.81 9.72
N LEU A 116 17.69 -5.08 9.54
CA LEU A 116 16.32 -5.44 9.15
C LEU A 116 15.28 -4.92 10.15
N LYS A 117 15.55 -5.00 11.45
CA LYS A 117 14.62 -4.52 12.48
C LYS A 117 14.42 -3.00 12.39
N VAL A 118 15.47 -2.23 12.12
CA VAL A 118 15.39 -0.77 11.98
C VAL A 118 14.68 -0.40 10.68
N SER A 119 15.07 -0.98 9.55
CA SER A 119 14.45 -0.70 8.25
C SER A 119 12.98 -1.10 8.20
N PHE A 120 12.64 -2.30 8.67
CA PHE A 120 11.27 -2.79 8.70
C PHE A 120 10.39 -1.95 9.65
N ARG A 121 10.91 -1.50 10.80
CA ARG A 121 10.15 -0.58 11.66
C ARG A 121 9.99 0.80 11.05
N GLY A 122 10.96 1.26 10.27
CA GLY A 122 10.79 2.46 9.44
C GLY A 122 9.64 2.29 8.45
N GLY A 123 9.62 1.16 7.71
CA GLY A 123 8.55 0.85 6.77
C GLY A 123 7.18 0.64 7.42
N SER A 124 7.13 0.01 8.60
CA SER A 124 5.87 -0.25 9.32
C SER A 124 5.16 1.01 9.80
N VAL A 125 5.91 2.10 10.00
CA VAL A 125 5.34 3.41 10.27
C VAL A 125 4.52 3.88 9.07
N THR A 126 5.10 3.86 7.87
CA THR A 126 4.40 4.24 6.63
C THR A 126 3.16 3.39 6.45
N GLY A 127 3.27 2.06 6.58
CA GLY A 127 2.14 1.16 6.41
C GLY A 127 0.99 1.40 7.37
N MET A 128 1.25 1.53 8.67
CA MET A 128 0.20 1.77 9.66
C MET A 128 -0.41 3.17 9.57
N LEU A 129 0.38 4.18 9.20
CA LEU A 129 -0.15 5.52 8.98
C LEU A 129 -1.03 5.60 7.73
N VAL A 130 -0.63 4.96 6.63
CA VAL A 130 -1.43 4.90 5.40
C VAL A 130 -2.83 4.35 5.70
N VAL A 131 -2.91 3.15 6.27
CA VAL A 131 -4.22 2.53 6.57
C VAL A 131 -4.97 3.23 7.71
N GLY A 132 -4.25 3.73 8.72
CA GLY A 132 -4.83 4.45 9.85
C GLY A 132 -5.48 5.75 9.40
N LEU A 133 -4.75 6.58 8.65
CA LEU A 133 -5.27 7.83 8.09
C LEU A 133 -6.38 7.57 7.08
N ALA A 134 -6.25 6.55 6.22
CA ALA A 134 -7.28 6.20 5.23
C ALA A 134 -8.60 5.82 5.92
N LEU A 135 -8.53 4.93 6.91
CA LEU A 135 -9.72 4.51 7.66
C LEU A 135 -10.33 5.66 8.46
N LEU A 136 -9.51 6.53 9.08
CA LEU A 136 -10.00 7.72 9.76
C LEU A 136 -10.66 8.71 8.80
N SER A 137 -10.13 8.85 7.59
CA SER A 137 -10.67 9.76 6.58
C SER A 137 -12.05 9.27 6.12
N VAL A 138 -12.18 7.98 5.77
CA VAL A 138 -13.46 7.39 5.37
C VAL A 138 -14.46 7.39 6.53
N ALA A 139 -14.08 6.83 7.68
CA ALA A 139 -14.99 6.65 8.81
C ALA A 139 -15.38 8.00 9.46
N GLY A 140 -14.41 8.90 9.62
CA GLY A 140 -14.63 10.23 10.18
C GLY A 140 -15.51 11.07 9.27
N TYR A 141 -15.22 11.07 7.97
CA TYR A 141 -16.00 11.86 7.03
C TYR A 141 -17.42 11.31 6.85
N TYR A 142 -17.57 9.98 6.73
CA TYR A 142 -18.89 9.36 6.69
C TYR A 142 -19.72 9.65 7.94
N LYS A 143 -19.12 9.56 9.15
CA LYS A 143 -19.80 9.90 10.40
C LYS A 143 -20.28 11.35 10.42
N PHE A 144 -19.46 12.29 9.94
CA PHE A 144 -19.83 13.69 9.81
C PHE A 144 -21.00 13.88 8.82
N LEU A 145 -20.94 13.24 7.66
CA LEU A 145 -21.98 13.31 6.63
C LEU A 145 -23.32 12.77 7.14
N MET A 146 -23.30 11.67 7.91
CA MET A 146 -24.52 11.11 8.52
C MET A 146 -25.16 12.04 9.56
N ALA A 147 -24.42 13.02 10.09
CA ALA A 147 -24.99 14.07 10.95
C ALA A 147 -25.42 15.32 10.17
N ALA A 148 -24.70 15.67 9.10
CA ALA A 148 -24.88 16.92 8.38
C ALA A 148 -25.79 16.82 7.14
N SER A 149 -25.61 15.80 6.29
CA SER A 149 -26.47 15.50 5.14
C SER A 149 -26.47 13.99 4.84
N PRO A 150 -27.34 13.20 5.50
CA PRO A 150 -27.42 11.76 5.30
C PRO A 150 -27.76 11.35 3.86
N LYS A 151 -28.54 12.18 3.14
CA LYS A 151 -28.98 11.90 1.76
C LYS A 151 -27.82 11.98 0.77
N ASP A 152 -26.91 12.93 0.97
CA ASP A 152 -25.79 13.17 0.07
C ASP A 152 -24.53 12.39 0.48
N ALA A 153 -24.59 11.64 1.60
CA ALA A 153 -23.41 11.05 2.22
C ALA A 153 -22.61 10.12 1.28
N MET A 154 -23.29 9.27 0.52
CA MET A 154 -22.63 8.37 -0.43
C MET A 154 -22.01 9.12 -1.61
N HIS A 155 -22.72 10.11 -2.16
CA HIS A 155 -22.23 10.91 -3.27
C HIS A 155 -21.01 11.76 -2.85
N ALA A 156 -21.04 12.32 -1.64
CA ALA A 156 -19.93 13.10 -1.09
C ALA A 156 -18.65 12.27 -0.86
N LEU A 157 -18.77 10.96 -0.57
CA LEU A 157 -17.61 10.06 -0.46
C LEU A 157 -16.92 9.81 -1.81
N ILE A 158 -17.61 9.97 -2.94
CA ILE A 158 -16.96 9.92 -4.26
C ILE A 158 -15.95 11.07 -4.39
N GLY A 159 -16.32 12.26 -3.88
CA GLY A 159 -15.41 13.40 -3.78
C GLY A 159 -14.14 13.08 -2.99
N LEU A 160 -14.27 12.37 -1.86
CA LEU A 160 -13.14 11.88 -1.06
C LEU A 160 -12.17 11.05 -1.89
N GLY A 161 -12.67 10.01 -2.58
CA GLY A 161 -11.85 9.16 -3.45
C GLY A 161 -11.16 9.95 -4.55
N PHE A 162 -11.88 10.87 -5.22
CA PHE A 162 -11.33 11.69 -6.29
C PHE A 162 -10.19 12.60 -5.84
N GLY A 163 -10.28 13.15 -4.63
CA GLY A 163 -9.19 13.92 -4.01
C GLY A 163 -7.94 13.08 -3.77
N CYS A 164 -8.11 11.85 -3.29
CA CYS A 164 -7.01 10.89 -3.13
C CYS A 164 -6.32 10.59 -4.46
N SER A 165 -7.11 10.30 -5.51
CA SER A 165 -6.60 9.95 -6.85
C SER A 165 -5.82 11.09 -7.49
N LEU A 166 -6.26 12.34 -7.32
CA LEU A 166 -5.50 13.49 -7.82
C LEU A 166 -4.08 13.51 -7.23
N VAL A 167 -3.95 13.40 -5.90
CA VAL A 167 -2.64 13.45 -5.24
C VAL A 167 -1.80 12.22 -5.58
N SER A 168 -2.39 11.02 -5.55
CA SER A 168 -1.72 9.76 -5.91
C SER A 168 -1.09 9.83 -7.30
N VAL A 169 -1.86 10.24 -8.32
CA VAL A 169 -1.39 10.30 -9.71
C VAL A 169 -0.17 11.22 -9.85
N PHE A 170 -0.24 12.44 -9.31
CA PHE A 170 0.88 13.36 -9.37
C PHE A 170 2.07 12.91 -8.52
N ALA A 171 1.83 12.29 -7.36
CA ALA A 171 2.90 11.82 -6.50
C ALA A 171 3.67 10.65 -7.11
N ARG A 172 2.97 9.69 -7.73
CA ARG A 172 3.61 8.57 -8.44
C ARG A 172 4.30 9.00 -9.72
N LEU A 173 3.66 9.81 -10.56
CA LEU A 173 4.25 10.24 -11.82
C LEU A 173 5.43 11.18 -11.59
N GLY A 174 5.24 12.22 -10.77
CA GLY A 174 6.29 13.19 -10.47
C GLY A 174 7.49 12.54 -9.79
N GLY A 175 7.25 11.82 -8.69
CA GLY A 175 8.31 11.11 -7.96
C GLY A 175 8.97 10.03 -8.81
N GLY A 176 8.19 9.28 -9.60
CA GLY A 176 8.65 8.23 -10.50
C GLY A 176 9.55 8.73 -11.64
N ILE A 177 9.18 9.85 -12.26
CA ILE A 177 10.03 10.50 -13.27
C ILE A 177 11.34 10.96 -12.64
N TYR A 178 11.28 11.56 -11.45
CA TYR A 178 12.48 12.05 -10.77
C TYR A 178 13.44 10.90 -10.42
N THR A 179 12.97 9.84 -9.74
CA THR A 179 13.83 8.70 -9.38
C THR A 179 14.41 8.02 -10.60
N LYS A 180 13.58 7.67 -11.60
CA LYS A 180 14.09 6.88 -12.74
C LYS A 180 14.99 7.68 -13.67
N ALA A 181 14.84 9.00 -13.74
CA ALA A 181 15.80 9.84 -14.46
C ALA A 181 17.17 9.89 -13.76
N ALA A 182 17.17 9.92 -12.42
CA ALA A 182 18.40 9.94 -11.63
C ALA A 182 19.10 8.58 -11.62
N ASP A 183 18.37 7.51 -11.29
CA ASP A 183 18.79 6.10 -11.28
C ASP A 183 19.46 5.70 -12.60
N VAL A 184 18.74 5.81 -13.73
CA VAL A 184 19.30 5.45 -15.06
C VAL A 184 20.53 6.29 -15.42
N GLY A 185 20.54 7.58 -15.07
CA GLY A 185 21.68 8.45 -15.32
C GLY A 185 22.90 8.09 -14.48
N ALA A 186 22.69 7.82 -13.19
CA ALA A 186 23.73 7.42 -12.26
C ALA A 186 24.36 6.09 -12.67
N ASP A 187 23.53 5.09 -12.96
CA ASP A 187 23.97 3.73 -13.25
C ASP A 187 24.67 3.60 -14.61
N LEU A 188 24.13 4.23 -15.66
CA LEU A 188 24.76 4.15 -16.98
C LEU A 188 26.13 4.82 -16.99
N VAL A 189 26.21 6.07 -16.52
CA VAL A 189 27.48 6.81 -16.56
C VAL A 189 28.47 6.23 -15.53
N GLY A 190 28.00 5.89 -14.33
CA GLY A 190 28.84 5.36 -13.26
C GLY A 190 29.36 3.96 -13.58
N LYS A 191 28.46 2.98 -13.71
CA LYS A 191 28.84 1.55 -13.78
C LYS A 191 29.29 1.14 -15.17
N VAL A 192 28.64 1.65 -16.22
CA VAL A 192 28.88 1.19 -17.61
C VAL A 192 29.97 1.99 -18.30
N GLU A 193 29.96 3.32 -18.20
CA GLU A 193 30.92 4.18 -18.90
C GLU A 193 32.21 4.42 -18.09
N ALA A 194 32.08 4.83 -16.83
CA ALA A 194 33.22 5.18 -15.97
C ALA A 194 33.83 3.99 -15.21
N GLY A 195 33.07 2.91 -15.04
CA GLY A 195 33.51 1.71 -14.30
C GLY A 195 33.72 1.96 -12.80
N ILE A 196 33.01 2.93 -12.22
CA ILE A 196 33.01 3.18 -10.77
C ILE A 196 31.87 2.38 -10.09
N PRO A 197 31.99 2.10 -8.78
CA PRO A 197 30.91 1.45 -8.02
C PRO A 197 29.55 2.14 -8.14
N GLU A 198 28.49 1.38 -7.92
CA GLU A 198 27.14 1.90 -7.69
C GLU A 198 27.13 2.77 -6.43
N ASP A 199 26.36 3.87 -6.41
CA ASP A 199 26.32 4.84 -5.30
C ASP A 199 27.64 5.56 -4.98
N ASP A 200 28.63 5.53 -5.87
CA ASP A 200 29.93 6.15 -5.61
C ASP A 200 29.81 7.68 -5.42
N PRO A 201 30.44 8.27 -4.37
CA PRO A 201 30.31 9.69 -4.06
C PRO A 201 30.88 10.63 -5.14
N ARG A 202 31.68 10.12 -6.09
CA ARG A 202 32.19 10.87 -7.25
C ARG A 202 31.12 11.09 -8.31
N ASN A 203 30.05 10.29 -8.31
CA ASN A 203 28.96 10.41 -9.27
C ASN A 203 27.94 11.46 -8.81
N PRO A 204 27.78 12.59 -9.52
CA PRO A 204 26.92 13.69 -9.09
C PRO A 204 25.43 13.33 -9.09
N ALA A 205 25.02 12.24 -9.74
CA ALA A 205 23.63 11.80 -9.80
C ALA A 205 23.17 11.03 -8.55
N VAL A 206 24.09 10.52 -7.73
CA VAL A 206 23.75 9.59 -6.61
C VAL A 206 22.88 10.26 -5.55
N ILE A 207 23.11 11.53 -5.20
CA ILE A 207 22.20 12.22 -4.26
C ILE A 207 20.79 12.35 -4.86
N ALA A 208 20.67 12.60 -6.16
CA ALA A 208 19.37 12.69 -6.81
C ALA A 208 18.67 11.32 -6.85
N ASP A 209 19.43 10.24 -7.05
CA ASP A 209 18.90 8.88 -7.03
C ASP A 209 18.31 8.53 -5.65
N GLN A 210 19.12 8.75 -4.61
CA GLN A 210 18.71 8.52 -3.22
C GLN A 210 17.53 9.39 -2.80
N VAL A 211 17.47 10.66 -3.26
CA VAL A 211 16.28 11.51 -3.10
C VAL A 211 15.07 10.87 -3.80
N GLY A 212 15.28 10.35 -5.01
CA GLY A 212 14.33 9.65 -5.83
C GLY A 212 13.60 8.53 -5.11
N ASP A 213 14.31 7.63 -4.43
CA ASP A 213 13.70 6.53 -3.69
C ASP A 213 12.75 7.01 -2.59
N ASN A 214 13.07 8.14 -1.96
CA ASN A 214 12.23 8.71 -0.91
C ASN A 214 11.00 9.42 -1.47
N VAL A 215 11.10 10.09 -2.62
CA VAL A 215 9.97 10.86 -3.19
C VAL A 215 9.08 10.04 -4.12
N GLY A 216 9.64 9.06 -4.83
CA GLY A 216 8.93 8.14 -5.71
C GLY A 216 8.51 6.89 -4.96
N ASP A 217 9.49 6.08 -4.57
CA ASP A 217 9.24 4.73 -4.04
C ASP A 217 8.67 4.76 -2.61
N CYS A 218 8.95 5.77 -1.78
CA CYS A 218 8.28 5.94 -0.49
C CYS A 218 7.00 6.80 -0.58
N ALA A 219 7.14 8.10 -0.87
CA ALA A 219 6.00 9.03 -0.79
C ALA A 219 4.90 8.72 -1.83
N GLY A 220 5.29 8.49 -3.07
CA GLY A 220 4.35 8.20 -4.16
C GLY A 220 3.58 6.90 -3.91
N MET A 221 4.26 5.86 -3.44
CA MET A 221 3.64 4.59 -3.07
C MET A 221 2.70 4.69 -1.86
N ALA A 222 3.07 5.46 -0.83
CA ALA A 222 2.18 5.69 0.32
C ALA A 222 0.89 6.44 -0.10
N ALA A 223 1.01 7.43 -0.98
CA ALA A 223 -0.15 8.15 -1.54
C ALA A 223 -1.03 7.24 -2.40
N ASP A 224 -0.42 6.35 -3.19
CA ASP A 224 -1.10 5.36 -4.03
C ASP A 224 -1.91 4.35 -3.22
N LEU A 225 -1.30 3.72 -2.22
CA LEU A 225 -1.98 2.71 -1.42
C LEU A 225 -3.00 3.32 -0.45
N TYR A 226 -2.79 4.58 -0.03
CA TYR A 226 -3.84 5.34 0.66
C TYR A 226 -5.07 5.51 -0.24
N GLU A 227 -4.86 5.93 -1.49
CA GLU A 227 -5.92 6.10 -2.47
C GLU A 227 -6.65 4.79 -2.75
N THR A 228 -5.91 3.74 -3.06
CA THR A 228 -6.49 2.43 -3.41
C THR A 228 -7.32 1.88 -2.26
N TYR A 229 -6.86 2.07 -1.01
CA TYR A 229 -7.62 1.70 0.18
C TYR A 229 -8.92 2.51 0.31
N VAL A 230 -8.85 3.85 0.23
CA VAL A 230 -10.01 4.73 0.36
C VAL A 230 -11.05 4.44 -0.74
N VAL A 231 -10.61 4.40 -1.99
CA VAL A 231 -11.48 4.20 -3.15
C VAL A 231 -12.17 2.85 -3.09
N THR A 232 -11.46 1.78 -2.71
CA THR A 232 -12.07 0.45 -2.64
C THR A 232 -13.07 0.32 -1.50
N VAL A 233 -12.75 0.89 -0.33
CA VAL A 233 -13.70 0.93 0.78
C VAL A 233 -14.93 1.73 0.38
N VAL A 234 -14.77 2.93 -0.17
CA VAL A 234 -15.89 3.78 -0.62
C VAL A 234 -16.73 3.09 -1.70
N ALA A 235 -16.10 2.42 -2.67
CA ALA A 235 -16.80 1.66 -3.71
C ALA A 235 -17.67 0.54 -3.11
N ALA A 236 -17.14 -0.21 -2.14
CA ALA A 236 -17.91 -1.23 -1.43
C ALA A 236 -19.06 -0.63 -0.61
N MET A 237 -18.86 0.53 0.01
CA MET A 237 -19.90 1.26 0.75
C MET A 237 -21.04 1.72 -0.17
N LEU A 238 -20.69 2.32 -1.32
CA LEU A 238 -21.63 2.80 -2.33
C LEU A 238 -22.47 1.65 -2.89
N LEU A 239 -21.81 0.54 -3.24
CA LEU A 239 -22.50 -0.64 -3.74
C LEU A 239 -23.39 -1.29 -2.67
N ALA A 240 -22.97 -1.32 -1.41
CA ALA A 240 -23.83 -1.76 -0.31
C ALA A 240 -25.08 -0.89 -0.18
N TYR A 241 -24.94 0.42 -0.37
CA TYR A 241 -26.05 1.37 -0.33
C TYR A 241 -27.05 1.13 -1.47
N THR A 242 -26.57 0.92 -2.70
CA THR A 242 -27.44 0.68 -3.86
C THR A 242 -28.09 -0.70 -3.87
N VAL A 243 -27.48 -1.69 -3.22
CA VAL A 243 -28.01 -3.06 -3.13
C VAL A 243 -28.93 -3.27 -1.93
N TYR A 244 -28.57 -2.75 -0.75
CA TYR A 244 -29.29 -3.01 0.50
C TYR A 244 -30.06 -1.80 1.06
N GLY A 245 -29.91 -0.63 0.45
CA GLY A 245 -30.60 0.59 0.84
C GLY A 245 -29.96 1.34 2.01
N ALA A 246 -30.46 2.55 2.24
CA ALA A 246 -30.01 3.44 3.31
C ALA A 246 -30.17 2.82 4.70
N GLY A 247 -29.17 3.00 5.57
CA GLY A 247 -29.20 2.50 6.95
C GLY A 247 -28.90 1.00 7.14
N SER A 248 -28.48 0.32 6.06
CA SER A 248 -27.96 -1.04 6.13
C SER A 248 -26.58 -1.08 6.80
N ASN A 249 -26.37 -2.07 7.68
CA ASN A 249 -25.05 -2.32 8.29
C ASN A 249 -24.02 -2.79 7.25
N ALA A 250 -24.46 -3.24 6.06
CA ALA A 250 -23.56 -3.59 4.96
C ALA A 250 -22.72 -2.40 4.50
N ILE A 251 -23.25 -1.17 4.60
CA ILE A 251 -22.52 0.05 4.24
C ILE A 251 -21.29 0.25 5.14
N VAL A 252 -21.38 -0.08 6.42
CA VAL A 252 -20.27 0.17 7.36
C VAL A 252 -19.33 -1.02 7.52
N PHE A 253 -19.70 -2.20 7.01
CA PHE A 253 -18.93 -3.43 7.17
C PHE A 253 -17.53 -3.39 6.52
N PRO A 254 -17.33 -2.80 5.32
CA PRO A 254 -15.99 -2.64 4.74
C PRO A 254 -14.96 -1.99 5.68
N MET A 255 -15.37 -0.95 6.43
CA MET A 255 -14.51 -0.25 7.38
C MET A 255 -14.10 -1.13 8.57
N VAL A 256 -14.92 -2.12 8.91
CA VAL A 256 -14.68 -3.01 10.05
C VAL A 256 -13.67 -4.09 9.68
N ILE A 257 -13.79 -4.64 8.46
CA ILE A 257 -12.75 -5.50 7.87
C ILE A 257 -11.41 -4.77 7.92
N GLY A 258 -11.40 -3.52 7.45
CA GLY A 258 -10.23 -2.63 7.53
C GLY A 258 -9.67 -2.48 8.95
N GLY A 259 -10.52 -2.08 9.91
CA GLY A 259 -10.09 -1.81 11.29
C GLY A 259 -9.50 -3.04 12.02
N VAL A 260 -10.04 -4.23 11.76
CA VAL A 260 -9.52 -5.48 12.34
C VAL A 260 -8.17 -5.82 11.77
N SER A 261 -8.00 -5.68 10.46
CA SER A 261 -6.73 -5.95 9.81
C SER A 261 -5.64 -4.94 10.18
N ILE A 262 -5.98 -3.71 10.58
CA ILE A 262 -5.02 -2.79 11.21
C ILE A 262 -4.46 -3.39 12.49
N ILE A 263 -5.33 -3.87 13.40
CA ILE A 263 -4.89 -4.49 14.66
C ILE A 263 -4.05 -5.74 14.37
N ALA A 264 -4.52 -6.60 13.46
CA ALA A 264 -3.80 -7.81 13.06
C ALA A 264 -2.43 -7.48 12.44
N SER A 265 -2.34 -6.42 11.62
CA SER A 265 -1.09 -5.97 11.02
C SER A 265 -0.14 -5.41 12.06
N VAL A 266 -0.63 -4.58 13.01
CA VAL A 266 0.18 -4.10 14.15
C VAL A 266 0.78 -5.28 14.90
N ILE A 267 0.00 -6.31 15.22
CA ILE A 267 0.52 -7.51 15.89
C ILE A 267 1.54 -8.22 14.99
N GLY A 268 1.21 -8.43 13.71
CA GLY A 268 2.08 -9.09 12.72
C GLY A 268 3.45 -8.44 12.59
N THR A 269 3.56 -7.10 12.70
CA THR A 269 4.86 -6.41 12.65
C THR A 269 5.86 -6.91 13.70
N TYR A 270 5.40 -7.34 14.88
CA TYR A 270 6.28 -7.84 15.94
C TYR A 270 6.85 -9.25 15.69
N PHE A 271 6.29 -9.96 14.70
CA PHE A 271 6.71 -11.30 14.28
C PHE A 271 7.66 -11.29 13.09
N VAL A 272 7.92 -10.13 12.48
CA VAL A 272 8.98 -9.98 11.48
C VAL A 272 10.33 -10.01 12.18
N ARG A 273 10.95 -11.21 12.18
CA ARG A 273 12.24 -11.48 12.81
C ARG A 273 13.05 -12.43 11.95
N LEU A 274 14.31 -12.09 11.73
CA LEU A 274 15.25 -12.94 11.00
C LEU A 274 15.41 -14.28 11.74
N GLY A 275 15.32 -15.37 10.99
CA GLY A 275 15.56 -16.72 11.50
C GLY A 275 17.04 -17.10 11.42
N LYS A 276 17.34 -18.38 11.66
CA LYS A 276 18.71 -18.93 11.56
C LYS A 276 19.27 -19.01 10.13
N SER A 277 18.42 -18.87 9.11
CA SER A 277 18.80 -19.10 7.70
C SER A 277 19.08 -17.81 6.93
N ASP A 278 19.18 -16.66 7.62
CA ASP A 278 19.33 -15.30 7.06
C ASP A 278 18.38 -14.97 5.88
N TYR A 279 17.27 -15.72 5.79
CA TYR A 279 16.29 -15.58 4.71
C TYR A 279 15.33 -14.44 5.03
N VAL A 280 15.64 -13.23 4.52
CA VAL A 280 14.92 -11.99 4.82
C VAL A 280 13.46 -12.05 4.35
N MET A 281 13.18 -12.53 3.12
CA MET A 281 11.79 -12.71 2.64
C MET A 281 10.96 -13.58 3.59
N GLY A 282 11.54 -14.64 4.14
CA GLY A 282 10.86 -15.51 5.11
C GLY A 282 10.52 -14.80 6.42
N ALA A 283 11.34 -13.84 6.86
CA ALA A 283 11.02 -13.01 8.01
C ALA A 283 9.81 -12.10 7.75
N LEU A 284 9.74 -11.49 6.56
CA LEU A 284 8.64 -10.64 6.14
C LEU A 284 7.33 -11.45 6.00
N TYR A 285 7.41 -12.66 5.43
CA TYR A 285 6.28 -13.57 5.33
C TYR A 285 5.74 -14.05 6.67
N LYS A 286 6.59 -14.25 7.68
CA LYS A 286 6.08 -14.56 9.03
C LYS A 286 5.16 -13.47 9.55
N GLY A 287 5.54 -12.19 9.37
CA GLY A 287 4.69 -11.06 9.75
C GLY A 287 3.38 -11.02 8.97
N LEU A 288 3.45 -11.18 7.65
CA LEU A 288 2.28 -11.23 6.77
C LEU A 288 1.33 -12.38 7.13
N ILE A 289 1.84 -13.59 7.33
CA ILE A 289 1.05 -14.77 7.67
C ILE A 289 0.38 -14.59 9.04
N VAL A 290 1.11 -14.09 10.04
CA VAL A 290 0.52 -13.83 11.37
C VAL A 290 -0.61 -12.81 11.25
N ALA A 291 -0.39 -11.70 10.54
CA ALA A 291 -1.44 -10.70 10.32
C ALA A 291 -2.64 -11.29 9.57
N ALA A 292 -2.41 -12.10 8.52
CA ALA A 292 -3.45 -12.73 7.73
C ALA A 292 -4.30 -13.72 8.56
N VAL A 293 -3.64 -14.59 9.33
CA VAL A 293 -4.32 -15.58 10.19
C VAL A 293 -5.13 -14.88 11.27
N LEU A 294 -4.58 -13.87 11.94
CA LEU A 294 -5.30 -13.10 12.95
C LEU A 294 -6.50 -12.36 12.36
N ALA A 295 -6.37 -11.77 11.18
CA ALA A 295 -7.46 -11.11 10.47
C ALA A 295 -8.58 -12.12 10.13
N VAL A 296 -8.23 -13.28 9.55
CA VAL A 296 -9.18 -14.35 9.22
C VAL A 296 -9.92 -14.86 10.46
N ILE A 297 -9.21 -15.14 11.56
CA ILE A 297 -9.83 -15.57 12.82
C ILE A 297 -10.84 -14.53 13.31
N ALA A 298 -10.48 -13.24 13.24
CA ALA A 298 -11.36 -12.17 13.68
C ALA A 298 -12.55 -11.94 12.73
N PHE A 299 -12.41 -12.20 11.43
CA PHE A 299 -13.50 -12.05 10.46
C PHE A 299 -14.68 -13.00 10.69
N TYR A 300 -14.45 -14.21 11.23
CA TYR A 300 -15.52 -15.17 11.48
C TYR A 300 -16.62 -14.65 12.44
N PRO A 301 -16.31 -14.24 13.70
CA PRO A 301 -17.32 -13.70 14.61
C PRO A 301 -17.90 -12.37 14.12
N LEU A 302 -17.13 -11.58 13.35
CA LEU A 302 -17.60 -10.34 12.76
C LEU A 302 -18.63 -10.57 11.67
N ALA A 303 -18.38 -11.50 10.74
CA ALA A 303 -19.35 -11.82 9.69
C ALA A 303 -20.69 -12.28 10.29
N ASN A 304 -20.65 -13.12 11.33
CA ASN A 304 -21.84 -13.56 12.08
C ASN A 304 -22.58 -12.39 12.75
N LYS A 305 -21.86 -11.52 13.46
CA LYS A 305 -22.46 -10.38 14.17
C LYS A 305 -22.98 -9.29 13.24
N PHE A 306 -22.34 -9.09 12.08
CA PHE A 306 -22.70 -8.03 11.14
C PHE A 306 -23.85 -8.40 10.22
N MET A 307 -23.86 -9.64 9.75
CA MET A 307 -24.96 -10.13 8.91
C MET A 307 -26.21 -10.48 9.73
N ALA A 308 -26.08 -10.63 11.06
CA ALA A 308 -27.21 -10.69 11.97
C ALA A 308 -28.04 -9.40 11.89
N GLY A 309 -29.27 -9.52 11.39
CA GLY A 309 -30.21 -8.40 11.25
C GLY A 309 -30.17 -7.66 9.91
N VAL A 310 -29.17 -7.88 9.05
CA VAL A 310 -29.17 -7.38 7.66
C VAL A 310 -30.31 -8.03 6.87
N ALA A 311 -30.51 -9.34 7.03
CA ALA A 311 -31.63 -10.06 6.43
C ALA A 311 -33.00 -9.53 6.89
N ALA A 312 -33.14 -9.26 8.19
CA ALA A 312 -34.39 -8.77 8.78
C ALA A 312 -34.73 -7.32 8.36
N LYS A 313 -33.72 -6.46 8.17
CA LYS A 313 -33.91 -5.08 7.68
C LYS A 313 -34.12 -5.02 6.16
N ALA A 314 -33.42 -5.85 5.38
CA ALA A 314 -33.62 -5.96 3.94
C ALA A 314 -35.05 -6.41 3.62
N ALA A 315 -35.58 -7.41 4.35
CA ALA A 315 -36.96 -7.86 4.23
C ALA A 315 -37.99 -6.76 4.59
N LYS A 316 -37.70 -5.90 5.57
CA LYS A 316 -38.57 -4.76 5.95
C LYS A 316 -38.51 -3.58 4.96
N ALA A 317 -37.43 -3.43 4.21
CA ALA A 317 -37.24 -2.36 3.25
C ALA A 317 -37.88 -2.64 1.88
N GLY A 318 -38.59 -3.76 1.71
CA GLY A 318 -39.14 -4.18 0.42
C GLY A 318 -38.08 -4.59 -0.60
N ALA A 319 -36.79 -4.65 -0.19
CA ALA A 319 -35.74 -5.24 -1.00
C ALA A 319 -35.96 -6.75 -1.02
N ALA A 320 -36.59 -7.26 -2.07
CA ALA A 320 -36.73 -8.68 -2.38
C ALA A 320 -35.36 -9.33 -2.75
N GLY A 321 -34.30 -8.95 -2.04
CA GLY A 321 -32.92 -9.25 -2.36
C GLY A 321 -32.36 -10.36 -1.49
N PHE A 322 -31.68 -11.30 -2.12
CA PHE A 322 -30.82 -12.29 -1.49
C PHE A 322 -29.90 -11.63 -0.46
N VAL A 323 -29.83 -12.16 0.76
CA VAL A 323 -28.87 -11.71 1.77
C VAL A 323 -27.78 -12.74 1.84
N ILE A 324 -26.54 -12.30 1.64
CA ILE A 324 -25.38 -13.19 1.67
C ILE A 324 -25.32 -13.86 3.06
N PRO A 325 -25.28 -15.19 3.13
CA PRO A 325 -25.16 -15.87 4.42
C PRO A 325 -23.93 -15.39 5.19
N PRO A 326 -23.99 -15.25 6.53
CA PRO A 326 -22.84 -14.80 7.32
C PRO A 326 -21.57 -15.64 7.08
N PHE A 327 -21.74 -16.95 6.92
CA PHE A 327 -20.64 -17.85 6.59
C PHE A 327 -20.03 -17.55 5.21
N ASN A 328 -20.85 -17.24 4.21
CA ASN A 328 -20.36 -16.84 2.90
C ASN A 328 -19.59 -15.52 2.98
N VAL A 329 -20.06 -14.55 3.78
CA VAL A 329 -19.31 -13.30 4.02
C VAL A 329 -17.93 -13.56 4.63
N PHE A 330 -17.83 -14.51 5.56
CA PHE A 330 -16.53 -14.96 6.06
C PHE A 330 -15.67 -15.58 4.95
N LEU A 331 -16.23 -16.46 4.12
CA LEU A 331 -15.50 -17.06 2.99
C LEU A 331 -15.02 -16.01 1.98
N LEU A 332 -15.81 -14.97 1.69
CA LEU A 332 -15.41 -13.86 0.82
C LEU A 332 -14.18 -13.13 1.36
N ALA A 333 -14.13 -12.91 2.68
CA ALA A 333 -12.99 -12.29 3.34
C ALA A 333 -11.75 -13.20 3.29
N VAL A 334 -11.94 -14.51 3.49
CA VAL A 334 -10.86 -15.51 3.32
C VAL A 334 -10.33 -15.51 1.89
N ILE A 335 -11.20 -15.49 0.87
CA ILE A 335 -10.78 -15.40 -0.53
C ILE A 335 -9.92 -14.15 -0.76
N GLY A 336 -10.30 -12.99 -0.22
CA GLY A 336 -9.52 -11.77 -0.35
C GLY A 336 -8.13 -11.87 0.28
N VAL A 337 -8.03 -12.44 1.49
CA VAL A 337 -6.74 -12.66 2.17
C VAL A 337 -5.88 -13.70 1.44
N LEU A 338 -6.50 -14.78 0.95
CA LEU A 338 -5.81 -15.79 0.14
C LEU A 338 -5.30 -15.21 -1.17
N LEU A 339 -6.09 -14.35 -1.83
CA LEU A 339 -5.69 -13.64 -3.04
C LEU A 339 -4.45 -12.78 -2.80
N THR A 340 -4.36 -12.07 -1.67
CA THR A 340 -3.15 -11.36 -1.25
C THR A 340 -1.95 -12.31 -1.20
N GLY A 341 -2.08 -13.44 -0.49
CA GLY A 341 -0.99 -14.42 -0.37
C GLY A 341 -0.55 -15.03 -1.71
N LEU A 342 -1.51 -15.32 -2.59
CA LEU A 342 -1.23 -15.87 -3.92
C LEU A 342 -0.53 -14.85 -4.82
N ILE A 343 -0.99 -13.59 -4.86
CA ILE A 343 -0.33 -12.53 -5.64
C ILE A 343 1.09 -12.30 -5.14
N VAL A 344 1.29 -12.28 -3.82
CA VAL A 344 2.61 -12.16 -3.20
C VAL A 344 3.54 -13.30 -3.64
N ALA A 345 3.10 -14.55 -3.51
CA ALA A 345 3.90 -15.73 -3.86
C ALA A 345 4.20 -15.81 -5.37
N ILE A 346 3.22 -15.50 -6.22
CA ILE A 346 3.40 -15.49 -7.67
C ILE A 346 4.39 -14.40 -8.07
N THR A 347 4.26 -13.20 -7.51
CA THR A 347 5.15 -12.08 -7.85
C THR A 347 6.58 -12.38 -7.41
N GLU A 348 6.78 -12.87 -6.18
CA GLU A 348 8.10 -13.29 -5.70
C GLU A 348 8.76 -14.31 -6.63
N TYR A 349 8.01 -15.31 -7.12
CA TYR A 349 8.54 -16.31 -8.04
C TYR A 349 9.14 -15.70 -9.32
N PHE A 350 8.54 -14.62 -9.83
CA PHE A 350 9.00 -13.95 -11.05
C PHE A 350 10.06 -12.88 -10.80
N THR A 351 10.23 -12.39 -9.57
CA THR A 351 11.11 -11.24 -9.27
C THR A 351 12.26 -11.53 -8.30
N SER A 352 12.22 -12.64 -7.56
CA SER A 352 13.31 -13.01 -6.65
C SER A 352 14.43 -13.77 -7.38
N LYS A 353 15.68 -13.39 -7.07
CA LYS A 353 16.92 -14.03 -7.57
C LYS A 353 17.04 -15.52 -7.22
N SER A 354 16.24 -16.01 -6.27
CA SER A 354 16.21 -17.41 -5.86
C SER A 354 15.56 -18.33 -6.89
N PHE A 355 14.70 -17.81 -7.77
CA PHE A 355 13.88 -18.62 -8.67
C PHE A 355 14.36 -18.59 -10.13
N ASN A 356 13.91 -19.58 -10.91
CA ASN A 356 14.31 -19.79 -12.29
C ASN A 356 14.03 -18.61 -13.24
N PRO A 357 12.90 -17.86 -13.13
CA PRO A 357 12.66 -16.72 -14.02
C PRO A 357 13.79 -15.69 -13.99
N VAL A 358 14.19 -15.22 -12.80
CA VAL A 358 15.28 -14.23 -12.66
C VAL A 358 16.64 -14.84 -12.99
N LYS A 359 16.90 -16.08 -12.56
CA LYS A 359 18.14 -16.80 -12.93
C LYS A 359 18.31 -16.94 -14.45
N SER A 360 17.21 -17.13 -15.18
CA SER A 360 17.26 -17.21 -16.65
C SER A 360 17.62 -15.88 -17.30
N ILE A 361 17.15 -14.75 -16.73
CA ILE A 361 17.50 -13.40 -17.20
C ILE A 361 18.98 -13.11 -16.95
N ALA A 362 19.47 -13.44 -15.75
CA ALA A 362 20.88 -13.31 -15.41
C ALA A 362 21.78 -14.18 -16.30
N LEU A 363 21.36 -15.42 -16.60
CA LEU A 363 22.07 -16.30 -17.53
C LEU A 363 22.09 -15.72 -18.95
N ALA A 364 21.00 -15.12 -19.41
CA ALA A 364 20.94 -14.49 -20.74
C ALA A 364 21.96 -13.35 -20.89
N SER A 365 22.31 -12.65 -19.80
CA SER A 365 23.36 -11.60 -19.81
C SER A 365 24.73 -12.11 -20.28
N THR A 366 25.01 -13.41 -20.18
CA THR A 366 26.27 -14.02 -20.68
C THR A 366 26.40 -13.98 -22.20
N THR A 367 25.30 -13.71 -22.92
CA THR A 367 25.25 -13.64 -24.39
C THR A 367 25.01 -12.22 -24.91
N GLY A 368 25.04 -11.22 -24.03
CA GLY A 368 24.93 -9.80 -24.36
C GLY A 368 23.67 -9.11 -23.85
N HIS A 369 23.60 -7.78 -24.03
CA HIS A 369 22.49 -6.95 -23.55
C HIS A 369 21.17 -7.26 -24.26
N GLY A 370 21.21 -7.54 -25.58
CA GLY A 370 19.99 -7.80 -26.37
C GLY A 370 19.24 -9.05 -25.91
N THR A 371 19.95 -10.14 -25.63
CA THR A 371 19.35 -11.38 -25.12
C THR A 371 18.84 -11.23 -23.69
N ASN A 372 19.53 -10.45 -22.85
CA ASN A 372 19.03 -10.08 -21.52
C ASN A 372 17.67 -9.35 -21.61
N VAL A 373 17.56 -8.33 -22.47
CA VAL A 373 16.30 -7.58 -22.66
C VAL A 373 15.20 -8.48 -23.22
N ILE A 374 15.49 -9.31 -24.23
CA ILE A 374 14.51 -10.25 -24.81
C ILE A 374 13.99 -11.22 -23.73
N GLN A 375 14.90 -11.81 -22.95
CA GLN A 375 14.54 -12.74 -21.89
C GLN A 375 13.72 -12.05 -20.78
N GLY A 376 14.11 -10.83 -20.40
CA GLY A 376 13.37 -10.00 -19.44
C GLY A 376 11.95 -9.70 -19.91
N LEU A 377 11.78 -9.27 -21.16
CA LEU A 377 10.47 -9.01 -21.77
C LEU A 377 9.61 -10.29 -21.82
N ALA A 378 10.19 -11.42 -22.23
CA ALA A 378 9.48 -12.70 -22.26
C ALA A 378 8.98 -13.11 -20.86
N MET A 379 9.83 -12.98 -19.83
CA MET A 379 9.43 -13.26 -18.44
C MET A 379 8.38 -12.27 -17.93
N SER A 380 8.47 -10.99 -18.28
CA SER A 380 7.46 -9.98 -17.92
C SER A 380 6.08 -10.32 -18.48
N MET A 381 5.99 -10.70 -19.77
CA MET A 381 4.73 -11.11 -20.39
C MET A 381 4.17 -12.36 -19.72
N LYS A 382 5.02 -13.36 -19.46
CA LYS A 382 4.62 -14.60 -18.79
C LYS A 382 4.13 -14.38 -17.35
N SER A 383 4.70 -13.40 -16.64
CA SER A 383 4.36 -13.13 -15.23
C SER A 383 2.92 -12.66 -15.03
N THR A 384 2.25 -12.16 -16.07
CA THR A 384 0.87 -11.65 -15.98
C THR A 384 -0.20 -12.73 -15.97
N ALA A 385 0.09 -13.92 -16.51
CA ALA A 385 -0.92 -14.97 -16.69
C ALA A 385 -1.43 -15.52 -15.36
N ALA A 386 -0.53 -15.88 -14.45
CA ALA A 386 -0.92 -16.47 -13.16
C ALA A 386 -1.71 -15.49 -12.26
N PRO A 387 -1.30 -14.22 -12.09
CA PRO A 387 -2.09 -13.23 -11.37
C PRO A 387 -3.49 -13.05 -11.95
N VAL A 388 -3.63 -12.95 -13.28
CA VAL A 388 -4.95 -12.83 -13.93
C VAL A 388 -5.84 -14.02 -13.65
N ILE A 389 -5.31 -15.25 -13.76
CA ILE A 389 -6.08 -16.48 -13.46
C ILE A 389 -6.60 -16.48 -12.02
N VAL A 390 -5.74 -16.12 -11.06
CA VAL A 390 -6.12 -16.12 -9.64
C VAL A 390 -7.13 -14.99 -9.35
N ILE A 391 -6.99 -13.81 -9.95
CA ILE A 391 -7.96 -12.71 -9.83
C ILE A 391 -9.31 -13.12 -10.41
N VAL A 392 -9.34 -13.70 -11.61
CA VAL A 392 -10.58 -14.20 -12.23
C VAL A 392 -11.22 -15.29 -11.38
N GLY A 393 -10.42 -16.23 -10.86
CA GLY A 393 -10.91 -17.26 -9.94
C GLY A 393 -11.56 -16.67 -8.68
N ALA A 394 -10.93 -15.64 -8.08
CA ALA A 394 -11.47 -14.93 -6.93
C ALA A 394 -12.77 -14.18 -7.26
N ILE A 395 -12.85 -13.51 -8.43
CA ILE A 395 -14.06 -12.83 -8.91
C ILE A 395 -15.22 -13.82 -9.06
N LEU A 396 -14.99 -14.93 -9.77
CA LEU A 396 -16.03 -15.94 -10.02
C LEU A 396 -16.50 -16.61 -8.72
N ALA A 397 -15.57 -16.97 -7.83
CA ALA A 397 -15.90 -17.53 -6.53
C ALA A 397 -16.69 -16.54 -5.66
N ALA A 398 -16.25 -15.27 -5.61
CA ALA A 398 -16.92 -14.24 -4.84
C ALA A 398 -18.33 -13.96 -5.37
N PHE A 399 -18.47 -13.81 -6.70
CA PHE A 399 -19.75 -13.59 -7.35
C PHE A 399 -20.73 -14.73 -7.08
N HIS A 400 -20.27 -15.98 -7.17
CA HIS A 400 -21.09 -17.16 -6.90
C HIS A 400 -21.52 -17.24 -5.42
N LEU A 401 -20.58 -17.10 -4.48
CA LEU A 401 -20.87 -17.12 -3.04
C LEU A 401 -21.78 -15.97 -2.59
N GLY A 402 -21.72 -14.84 -3.31
CA GLY A 402 -22.60 -13.68 -3.15
C GLY A 402 -24.01 -13.86 -3.70
N GLY A 403 -24.32 -15.00 -4.32
CA GLY A 403 -25.62 -15.24 -4.96
C GLY A 403 -25.81 -14.46 -6.27
N GLY A 404 -24.72 -14.04 -6.91
CA GLY A 404 -24.72 -13.18 -8.11
C GLY A 404 -25.52 -13.71 -9.28
N LEU A 405 -25.66 -15.03 -9.40
CA LEU A 405 -26.47 -15.68 -10.45
C LEU A 405 -27.98 -15.41 -10.26
N ALA A 406 -28.44 -15.23 -9.03
CA ALA A 406 -29.83 -14.90 -8.70
C ALA A 406 -30.03 -13.38 -8.55
N ASN A 407 -29.05 -12.68 -7.97
CA ASN A 407 -29.07 -11.24 -7.81
C ASN A 407 -27.70 -10.65 -8.13
N PRO A 408 -27.50 -10.08 -9.34
CA PRO A 408 -26.21 -9.53 -9.74
C PRO A 408 -25.66 -8.47 -8.77
N GLY A 409 -26.53 -7.69 -8.11
CA GLY A 409 -26.11 -6.68 -7.15
C GLY A 409 -25.40 -7.26 -5.93
N THR A 410 -25.90 -8.37 -5.38
CA THR A 410 -25.29 -9.01 -4.22
C THR A 410 -24.00 -9.75 -4.60
N GLY A 411 -23.93 -10.27 -5.82
CA GLY A 411 -22.69 -10.81 -6.40
C GLY A 411 -21.61 -9.75 -6.57
N LEU A 412 -21.95 -8.57 -7.08
CA LEU A 412 -21.02 -7.44 -7.19
C LEU A 412 -20.54 -6.97 -5.81
N TYR A 413 -21.45 -6.91 -4.82
CA TYR A 413 -21.07 -6.52 -3.46
C TYR A 413 -20.14 -7.55 -2.82
N ALA A 414 -20.35 -8.84 -3.12
CA ALA A 414 -19.44 -9.89 -2.69
C ALA A 414 -18.02 -9.72 -3.27
N ILE A 415 -17.91 -9.37 -4.56
CA ILE A 415 -16.61 -9.03 -5.19
C ILE A 415 -15.98 -7.82 -4.47
N ALA A 416 -16.76 -6.78 -4.19
CA ALA A 416 -16.29 -5.60 -3.46
C ALA A 416 -15.77 -5.94 -2.07
N LEU A 417 -16.46 -6.82 -1.32
CA LEU A 417 -16.00 -7.30 -0.01
C LEU A 417 -14.72 -8.11 -0.10
N THR A 418 -14.57 -8.96 -1.11
CA THR A 418 -13.31 -9.68 -1.37
C THR A 418 -12.17 -8.72 -1.67
N ALA A 419 -12.41 -7.66 -2.46
CA ALA A 419 -11.44 -6.61 -2.74
C ALA A 419 -11.04 -5.83 -1.47
N VAL A 420 -12.02 -5.47 -0.63
CA VAL A 420 -11.76 -4.83 0.68
C VAL A 420 -10.98 -5.74 1.61
N ALA A 421 -11.29 -7.04 1.65
CA ALA A 421 -10.55 -8.00 2.48
C ALA A 421 -9.11 -8.18 2.01
N MET A 422 -8.88 -8.24 0.69
CA MET A 422 -7.53 -8.18 0.12
C MET A 422 -6.81 -6.91 0.57
N LEU A 423 -7.44 -5.74 0.39
CA LEU A 423 -6.89 -4.43 0.78
C LEU A 423 -6.75 -4.18 2.27
N SER A 424 -7.47 -4.92 3.10
CA SER A 424 -7.36 -4.80 4.54
C SER A 424 -5.94 -5.12 5.05
N MET A 425 -5.19 -5.93 4.28
CA MET A 425 -3.79 -6.28 4.55
C MET A 425 -2.78 -5.18 4.15
N THR A 426 -3.24 -4.04 3.61
CA THR A 426 -2.38 -2.95 3.11
C THR A 426 -1.37 -2.50 4.16
N GLY A 427 -1.74 -2.48 5.44
CA GLY A 427 -0.84 -2.01 6.49
C GLY A 427 0.45 -2.81 6.59
N ILE A 428 0.37 -4.15 6.57
CA ILE A 428 1.56 -5.00 6.62
C ILE A 428 2.24 -5.10 5.24
N VAL A 429 1.48 -5.05 4.14
CA VAL A 429 2.05 -5.09 2.78
C VAL A 429 2.88 -3.83 2.51
N VAL A 430 2.37 -2.64 2.82
CA VAL A 430 3.13 -1.37 2.74
C VAL A 430 4.33 -1.40 3.68
N ALA A 431 4.22 -1.99 4.88
CA ALA A 431 5.35 -2.10 5.79
C ALA A 431 6.51 -2.90 5.19
N ILE A 432 6.17 -3.97 4.48
CA ILE A 432 7.10 -4.83 3.74
C ILE A 432 7.63 -4.11 2.49
N ASP A 433 6.86 -3.23 1.87
CA ASP A 433 7.34 -2.48 0.71
C ASP A 433 8.29 -1.34 1.09
N SER A 434 7.84 -0.50 2.03
CA SER A 434 8.55 0.69 2.47
C SER A 434 9.88 0.38 3.17
N TYR A 435 10.13 -0.87 3.57
CA TYR A 435 11.48 -1.24 4.03
C TYR A 435 12.50 -1.23 2.89
N GLY A 436 12.09 -1.57 1.65
CA GLY A 436 12.96 -1.68 0.48
C GLY A 436 13.73 -0.38 0.19
N PRO A 437 13.05 0.75 -0.09
CA PRO A 437 13.71 2.03 -0.29
C PRO A 437 14.58 2.49 0.91
N ILE A 438 14.24 2.05 2.12
CA ILE A 438 15.03 2.36 3.32
C ILE A 438 16.36 1.63 3.29
N THR A 439 16.37 0.36 2.86
CA THR A 439 17.58 -0.45 2.75
C THR A 439 18.42 -0.09 1.53
N ASP A 440 17.77 0.32 0.44
CA ASP A 440 18.36 0.88 -0.76
C ASP A 440 19.24 2.11 -0.41
N ASN A 441 18.59 3.12 0.20
CA ASN A 441 19.30 4.30 0.69
C ASN A 441 20.34 3.99 1.78
N ALA A 442 20.11 2.98 2.62
CA ALA A 442 21.12 2.57 3.60
C ALA A 442 22.40 2.05 2.93
N GLY A 443 22.25 1.30 1.83
CA GLY A 443 23.36 0.88 0.99
C GLY A 443 24.12 2.08 0.43
N GLY A 444 23.44 2.98 -0.28
CA GLY A 444 24.15 4.11 -0.88
C GLY A 444 24.73 5.09 0.14
N ILE A 445 24.15 5.24 1.34
CA ILE A 445 24.79 5.97 2.45
C ILE A 445 26.08 5.27 2.89
N ALA A 446 26.09 3.93 2.94
CA ALA A 446 27.28 3.18 3.31
C ALA A 446 28.40 3.36 2.28
N GLU A 447 28.07 3.32 0.99
CA GLU A 447 29.04 3.53 -0.09
C GLU A 447 29.58 4.97 -0.10
N MET A 448 28.70 5.97 -0.09
CA MET A 448 29.10 7.39 -0.09
C MET A 448 29.88 7.82 1.16
N SER A 449 29.77 7.05 2.25
CA SER A 449 30.53 7.26 3.49
C SER A 449 31.81 6.43 3.56
N GLU A 450 32.14 5.69 2.51
CA GLU A 450 33.32 4.81 2.43
C GLU A 450 33.40 3.85 3.63
N LEU A 451 32.26 3.29 4.03
CA LEU A 451 32.20 2.32 5.13
C LEU A 451 32.86 0.99 4.71
N PRO A 452 33.27 0.14 5.67
CA PRO A 452 33.80 -1.18 5.36
C PRO A 452 32.85 -2.03 4.50
N GLU A 453 33.40 -2.83 3.59
CA GLU A 453 32.65 -3.70 2.67
C GLU A 453 31.68 -4.66 3.38
N GLU A 454 31.99 -5.05 4.63
CA GLU A 454 31.11 -5.84 5.51
C GLU A 454 29.73 -5.20 5.71
N ILE A 455 29.65 -3.86 5.69
CA ILE A 455 28.39 -3.12 5.82
C ILE A 455 27.57 -3.25 4.54
N ARG A 456 28.20 -3.11 3.36
CA ARG A 456 27.54 -3.29 2.05
C ARG A 456 27.06 -4.74 1.87
N ASN A 457 27.87 -5.70 2.31
CA ASN A 457 27.50 -7.13 2.35
C ASN A 457 26.27 -7.44 3.22
N ILE A 458 25.88 -6.53 4.14
CA ILE A 458 24.64 -6.63 4.92
C ILE A 458 23.49 -5.88 4.25
N THR A 459 23.73 -4.70 3.65
CA THR A 459 22.67 -3.89 3.02
C THR A 459 22.22 -4.48 1.69
N ASP A 460 23.11 -5.02 0.86
CA ASP A 460 22.76 -5.55 -0.47
C ASP A 460 21.78 -6.73 -0.43
N PRO A 461 21.93 -7.73 0.48
CA PRO A 461 20.90 -8.76 0.63
C PRO A 461 19.54 -8.21 1.07
N LEU A 462 19.53 -7.14 1.87
CA LEU A 462 18.29 -6.49 2.31
C LEU A 462 17.62 -5.74 1.14
N ASP A 463 18.39 -5.00 0.36
CA ASP A 463 17.91 -4.27 -0.81
C ASP A 463 17.44 -5.21 -1.94
N ALA A 464 18.17 -6.30 -2.22
CA ALA A 464 17.74 -7.29 -3.21
C ALA A 464 16.36 -7.89 -2.88
N VAL A 465 16.05 -8.04 -1.60
CA VAL A 465 14.74 -8.46 -1.11
C VAL A 465 13.74 -7.29 -1.21
N GLY A 466 14.20 -6.05 -1.01
CA GLY A 466 13.45 -4.81 -1.19
C GLY A 466 12.88 -4.69 -2.60
N ASN A 467 13.70 -4.96 -3.61
CA ASN A 467 13.28 -5.00 -5.02
C ASN A 467 12.17 -6.02 -5.30
N THR A 468 12.22 -7.18 -4.64
CA THR A 468 11.13 -8.17 -4.71
C THR A 468 9.86 -7.64 -4.05
N THR A 469 9.97 -6.98 -2.90
CA THR A 469 8.82 -6.42 -2.18
C THR A 469 8.16 -5.24 -2.90
N LYS A 470 8.95 -4.36 -3.54
CA LYS A 470 8.45 -3.28 -4.43
C LYS A 470 7.56 -3.88 -5.53
N ALA A 471 7.97 -5.01 -6.12
CA ALA A 471 7.16 -5.69 -7.14
C ALA A 471 5.90 -6.35 -6.56
N VAL A 472 6.03 -7.05 -5.43
CA VAL A 472 4.90 -7.69 -4.73
C VAL A 472 3.77 -6.70 -4.47
N THR A 473 4.11 -5.52 -3.97
CA THR A 473 3.10 -4.49 -3.67
C THR A 473 2.52 -3.85 -4.92
N LYS A 474 3.31 -3.68 -6.00
CA LYS A 474 2.75 -3.29 -7.30
C LYS A 474 1.74 -4.31 -7.81
N GLY A 475 2.05 -5.61 -7.72
CA GLY A 475 1.12 -6.69 -8.05
C GLY A 475 -0.15 -6.67 -7.20
N TYR A 476 0.00 -6.41 -5.90
CA TYR A 476 -1.11 -6.24 -4.96
C TYR A 476 -1.99 -5.01 -5.28
N ALA A 477 -1.39 -3.86 -5.56
CA ALA A 477 -2.08 -2.64 -5.96
C ALA A 477 -2.86 -2.85 -7.26
N ILE A 478 -2.24 -3.47 -8.28
CA ILE A 478 -2.89 -3.75 -9.56
C ILE A 478 -4.04 -4.76 -9.40
N GLY A 479 -3.83 -5.84 -8.64
CA GLY A 479 -4.87 -6.85 -8.41
C GLY A 479 -6.09 -6.28 -7.70
N SER A 480 -5.87 -5.43 -6.70
CA SER A 480 -6.96 -4.74 -6.00
C SER A 480 -7.61 -3.64 -6.84
N ALA A 481 -6.84 -2.86 -7.59
CA ALA A 481 -7.36 -1.85 -8.51
C ALA A 481 -8.23 -2.46 -9.62
N GLY A 482 -7.85 -3.62 -10.16
CA GLY A 482 -8.67 -4.35 -11.13
C GLY A 482 -10.04 -4.75 -10.57
N LEU A 483 -10.08 -5.23 -9.32
CA LEU A 483 -11.33 -5.53 -8.61
C LEU A 483 -12.15 -4.26 -8.32
N ALA A 484 -11.51 -3.20 -7.83
CA ALA A 484 -12.16 -1.93 -7.51
C ALA A 484 -12.74 -1.26 -8.76
N ALA A 485 -12.01 -1.29 -9.88
CA ALA A 485 -12.46 -0.78 -11.17
C ALA A 485 -13.71 -1.51 -11.65
N LEU A 486 -13.76 -2.85 -11.57
CA LEU A 486 -14.96 -3.62 -11.90
C LEU A 486 -16.18 -3.17 -11.09
N VAL A 487 -16.00 -2.99 -9.77
CA VAL A 487 -17.07 -2.56 -8.86
C VAL A 487 -17.54 -1.15 -9.20
N LEU A 488 -16.62 -0.20 -9.43
CA LEU A 488 -16.95 1.18 -9.79
C LEU A 488 -17.61 1.27 -11.17
N PHE A 489 -17.15 0.50 -12.16
CA PHE A 489 -17.78 0.45 -13.47
C PHE A 489 -19.20 -0.10 -13.40
N ALA A 490 -19.41 -1.14 -12.60
CA ALA A 490 -20.76 -1.69 -12.40
C ALA A 490 -21.68 -0.66 -11.74
N GLU A 491 -21.19 0.11 -10.77
CA GLU A 491 -21.97 1.16 -10.12
C GLU A 491 -22.24 2.35 -11.04
N TYR A 492 -21.25 2.76 -11.84
CA TYR A 492 -21.43 3.75 -12.90
C TYR A 492 -22.55 3.34 -13.85
N SER A 493 -22.54 2.09 -14.34
CA SER A 493 -23.58 1.57 -15.22
C SER A 493 -24.97 1.44 -14.58
N ARG A 494 -25.08 1.50 -13.25
CA ARG A 494 -26.36 1.43 -12.52
C ARG A 494 -26.89 2.80 -12.10
N SER A 495 -25.99 3.77 -11.99
CA SER A 495 -26.30 5.15 -11.61
C SER A 495 -26.81 6.00 -12.78
N PHE A 496 -26.62 5.52 -14.01
CA PHE A 496 -27.15 6.05 -15.27
C PHE A 496 -27.99 4.96 -15.94
#